data_AF-A0A0G4J5P6-F1
#
_entry.id   AF-A0A0G4J5P6-F1
#
_cell.length_a   1.000
_cell.length_b   1.000
_cell.length_c   1.000
_cell.angle_alpha   90.00
_cell.angle_beta   90.00
_cell.angle_gamma   90.00
#
_symmetry.space_group_name_H-M   'P 1'
#
loop_
_entity.id
_entity.type
_entity.pdbx_description
1 polymer ?
#
loop_
_entity_poly.entity_id
_entity_poly.type
_entity_poly.pdbx_seq_one_letter_code
_entity_poly.pdbx_strand_id
1 'polypeptide(L)'
;MAAGRALSDELADAAARWAFATYSLDKAVPAGSTLRIGGNREENPAVLLEDHPCDLTEIQVVEGSGASLAVVGVSRGAIDIGDNVCRRVVVVGFRGTVVNSSSNWATNLMAMKRPHCPGSTAHVHAGYLRHWRHLQAAGLTRAVVDKAFAADRDSVLVVTGHSLGGAVAQIAALELTELIDREVIVYAYGAPRFVCDATFDEAYKFSVRTSHRIEHLSDPIPRFHEYVPQQLLKLAACVPVQSAVRLFINGASQVPFLTAVCQRNLAPLADRVLGLIPASVVPMSSVHPSIRVFAVGVLVGITAHSIWVDFKSHGSYADKFLVFVEPPEPII
;
A
#
# COMPACT_ATOMS: atom_id res chain seq x y z
N MET A 1 27.06 -3.75 -15.80
CA MET A 1 25.76 -3.54 -15.10
C MET A 1 25.35 -2.11 -15.39
N ALA A 2 24.14 -1.86 -15.89
CA ALA A 2 23.64 -0.49 -16.01
C ALA A 2 23.47 0.09 -14.59
N ALA A 3 23.89 1.33 -14.38
CA ALA A 3 23.57 2.04 -13.14
C ALA A 3 22.04 2.14 -13.02
N GLY A 4 21.50 1.89 -11.84
CA GLY A 4 20.07 2.10 -11.58
C GLY A 4 19.73 3.56 -11.79
N ARG A 5 18.67 3.81 -12.57
CA ARG A 5 18.11 5.14 -12.82
C ARG A 5 17.79 5.83 -11.49
N ALA A 6 18.13 7.11 -11.36
CA ALA A 6 17.64 7.91 -10.24
C ALA A 6 16.17 8.25 -10.51
N LEU A 7 15.24 7.64 -9.77
CA LEU A 7 13.82 8.03 -9.84
C LEU A 7 13.63 9.44 -9.29
N SER A 8 12.65 10.16 -9.82
CA SER A 8 12.28 11.49 -9.35
C SER A 8 11.54 11.45 -8.00
N ASP A 9 11.65 12.54 -7.24
CA ASP A 9 10.82 12.76 -6.05
C ASP A 9 9.33 12.96 -6.43
N GLU A 10 9.05 13.51 -7.61
CA GLU A 10 7.68 13.71 -8.14
C GLU A 10 6.94 12.37 -8.26
N LEU A 11 7.57 11.34 -8.85
CA LEU A 11 6.98 10.01 -8.98
C LEU A 11 6.81 9.32 -7.62
N ALA A 12 7.77 9.50 -6.71
CA ALA A 12 7.74 8.90 -5.37
C ALA A 12 6.61 9.48 -4.50
N ASP A 13 6.35 10.79 -4.60
CA ASP A 13 5.22 11.45 -3.95
C ASP A 13 3.89 11.06 -4.61
N ALA A 14 3.80 11.09 -5.94
CA ALA A 14 2.62 10.63 -6.68
C ALA A 14 2.23 9.18 -6.29
N ALA A 15 3.21 8.28 -6.21
CA ALA A 15 3.01 6.90 -5.79
C ALA A 15 2.55 6.75 -4.33
N ALA A 16 3.00 7.65 -3.44
CA ALA A 16 2.54 7.70 -2.05
C ALA A 16 1.07 8.15 -2.01
N ARG A 17 0.76 9.28 -2.65
CA ARG A 17 -0.60 9.81 -2.78
C ARG A 17 -1.57 8.77 -3.37
N TRP A 18 -1.20 8.04 -4.43
CA TRP A 18 -2.01 6.95 -4.99
C TRP A 18 -2.23 5.78 -4.02
N ALA A 19 -1.19 5.32 -3.30
CA ALA A 19 -1.32 4.23 -2.31
C ALA A 19 -2.31 4.59 -1.19
N PHE A 20 -2.23 5.83 -0.74
CA PHE A 20 -2.99 6.33 0.41
C PHE A 20 -4.39 6.83 0.03
N ALA A 21 -4.57 7.37 -1.18
CA ALA A 21 -5.89 7.56 -1.78
C ALA A 21 -6.61 6.21 -1.93
N THR A 22 -5.95 5.19 -2.48
CA THR A 22 -6.52 3.82 -2.60
C THR A 22 -6.98 3.26 -1.25
N TYR A 23 -6.23 3.52 -0.17
CA TYR A 23 -6.63 3.14 1.19
C TYR A 23 -7.93 3.84 1.65
N SER A 24 -8.16 5.06 1.18
CA SER A 24 -9.26 5.94 1.57
C SER A 24 -10.52 5.80 0.69
N LEU A 25 -10.40 5.21 -0.51
CA LEU A 25 -11.53 5.03 -1.43
C LEU A 25 -12.54 3.99 -0.93
N ASP A 26 -13.82 4.35 -1.05
CA ASP A 26 -14.95 3.45 -0.83
C ASP A 26 -15.30 2.69 -2.12
N LYS A 27 -16.03 1.59 -1.95
CA LYS A 27 -16.58 0.69 -2.97
C LYS A 27 -17.54 1.38 -3.95
N ALA A 28 -18.05 2.55 -3.59
CA ALA A 28 -19.13 3.25 -4.30
C ALA A 28 -18.67 4.17 -5.44
N VAL A 29 -17.37 4.21 -5.78
CA VAL A 29 -16.86 5.03 -6.91
C VAL A 29 -17.36 4.46 -8.25
N PRO A 30 -18.10 5.22 -9.07
CA PRO A 30 -18.55 4.77 -10.38
C PRO A 30 -17.37 4.45 -11.32
N ALA A 31 -17.50 3.40 -12.13
CA ALA A 31 -16.56 3.14 -13.21
C ALA A 31 -16.54 4.32 -14.20
N GLY A 32 -15.36 4.68 -14.70
CA GLY A 32 -15.20 5.86 -15.58
C GLY A 32 -15.05 7.19 -14.84
N SER A 33 -15.06 7.21 -13.50
CA SER A 33 -14.76 8.42 -12.73
C SER A 33 -13.29 8.83 -12.90
N THR A 34 -12.99 10.13 -12.80
CA THR A 34 -11.64 10.70 -12.76
C THR A 34 -11.20 10.87 -11.30
N LEU A 35 -9.95 10.52 -10.96
CA LEU A 35 -9.37 10.79 -9.64
C LEU A 35 -8.49 12.02 -9.72
N ARG A 36 -8.69 12.97 -8.82
CA ARG A 36 -7.78 14.11 -8.70
C ARG A 36 -7.12 14.13 -7.34
N ILE A 37 -5.80 14.26 -7.33
CA ILE A 37 -4.99 14.12 -6.11
C ILE A 37 -3.96 15.24 -5.99
N GLY A 38 -4.45 16.41 -5.59
CA GLY A 38 -3.62 17.58 -5.34
C GLY A 38 -2.99 17.59 -3.95
N GLY A 39 -1.97 18.43 -3.82
CA GLY A 39 -1.06 18.46 -2.67
C GLY A 39 -1.54 19.30 -1.47
N ASN A 40 -0.54 19.74 -0.71
CA ASN A 40 -0.56 20.38 0.59
C ASN A 40 -1.77 21.29 0.95
N ARG A 41 -2.21 21.24 2.21
CA ARG A 41 -3.34 22.03 2.77
C ARG A 41 -3.16 23.55 2.76
N GLU A 42 -1.99 24.06 2.37
CA GLU A 42 -1.73 25.50 2.25
C GLU A 42 -2.03 26.03 0.84
N GLU A 43 -2.16 25.16 -0.16
CA GLU A 43 -2.57 25.55 -1.51
C GLU A 43 -4.09 25.75 -1.57
N ASN A 44 -4.49 26.82 -2.26
CA ASN A 44 -5.89 27.16 -2.49
C ASN A 44 -6.60 25.97 -3.16
N PRO A 45 -7.78 25.51 -2.69
CA PRO A 45 -8.49 24.40 -3.32
C PRO A 45 -8.85 24.63 -4.80
N ALA A 46 -8.77 25.87 -5.31
CA ALA A 46 -8.83 26.14 -6.75
C ALA A 46 -7.64 25.56 -7.55
N VAL A 47 -6.45 25.44 -6.97
CA VAL A 47 -5.28 24.78 -7.60
C VAL A 47 -5.53 23.28 -7.77
N LEU A 48 -6.31 22.68 -6.87
CA LEU A 48 -6.77 21.29 -6.97
C LEU A 48 -7.84 21.09 -8.06
N LEU A 49 -8.40 22.20 -8.59
CA LEU A 49 -9.29 22.22 -9.75
C LEU A 49 -8.54 22.48 -11.07
N GLU A 50 -7.23 22.77 -11.04
CA GLU A 50 -6.36 22.78 -12.23
C GLU A 50 -5.85 21.36 -12.55
N ASP A 51 -5.70 21.03 -13.84
CA ASP A 51 -5.32 19.70 -14.29
C ASP A 51 -3.86 19.37 -13.91
N HIS A 52 -3.66 18.54 -12.89
CA HIS A 52 -2.33 18.14 -12.45
C HIS A 52 -1.85 16.86 -13.18
N PRO A 53 -0.56 16.72 -13.55
CA PRO A 53 -0.07 15.52 -14.23
C PRO A 53 -0.38 14.20 -13.50
N CYS A 54 -0.42 14.21 -12.17
CA CYS A 54 -0.69 13.05 -11.30
C CYS A 54 -2.19 12.66 -11.18
N ASP A 55 -3.11 13.48 -11.68
CA ASP A 55 -4.54 13.14 -11.75
C ASP A 55 -4.75 11.95 -12.71
N LEU A 56 -5.80 11.15 -12.52
CA LEU A 56 -6.07 9.95 -13.30
C LEU A 56 -7.25 10.14 -14.25
N THR A 57 -7.03 10.00 -15.56
CA THR A 57 -8.04 10.21 -16.62
C THR A 57 -9.25 9.29 -16.52
N GLU A 58 -9.08 8.13 -15.89
CA GLU A 58 -10.15 7.15 -15.69
C GLU A 58 -9.73 6.18 -14.58
N ILE A 59 -10.60 5.98 -13.59
CA ILE A 59 -10.45 4.97 -12.54
C ILE A 59 -11.31 3.76 -12.88
N GLN A 60 -10.70 2.59 -12.83
CA GLN A 60 -11.40 1.33 -12.64
C GLN A 60 -11.14 0.79 -11.22
N VAL A 61 -12.18 0.76 -10.39
CA VAL A 61 -12.14 0.04 -9.11
C VAL A 61 -12.37 -1.45 -9.39
N VAL A 62 -11.49 -2.31 -8.88
CA VAL A 62 -11.61 -3.76 -8.99
C VAL A 62 -11.77 -4.37 -7.61
N GLU A 63 -12.91 -5.01 -7.40
CA GLU A 63 -13.26 -5.64 -6.13
C GLU A 63 -13.14 -7.16 -6.18
N GLY A 64 -12.20 -7.68 -5.39
CA GLY A 64 -12.09 -9.11 -5.14
C GLY A 64 -12.82 -9.54 -3.88
N SER A 65 -13.12 -10.84 -3.79
CA SER A 65 -13.63 -11.48 -2.57
C SER A 65 -12.80 -11.16 -1.32
N GLY A 66 -13.39 -11.33 -0.14
CA GLY A 66 -12.67 -11.17 1.14
C GLY A 66 -12.14 -9.74 1.39
N ALA A 67 -12.91 -8.72 0.99
CA ALA A 67 -12.60 -7.29 1.13
C ALA A 67 -11.32 -6.82 0.40
N SER A 68 -10.91 -7.54 -0.65
CA SER A 68 -9.80 -7.15 -1.53
C SER A 68 -10.26 -6.03 -2.46
N LEU A 69 -9.52 -4.94 -2.56
CA LEU A 69 -9.82 -3.83 -3.46
C LEU A 69 -8.51 -3.31 -4.06
N ALA A 70 -8.55 -3.02 -5.36
CA ALA A 70 -7.52 -2.29 -6.06
C ALA A 70 -8.15 -1.22 -6.96
N VAL A 71 -7.35 -0.23 -7.35
CA VAL A 71 -7.71 0.74 -8.39
C VAL A 71 -6.68 0.68 -9.52
N VAL A 72 -7.15 0.87 -10.74
CA VAL A 72 -6.30 1.03 -11.93
C VAL A 72 -6.66 2.33 -12.60
N GLY A 73 -5.67 3.10 -13.04
CA GLY A 73 -5.89 4.31 -13.84
C GLY A 73 -4.66 4.71 -14.66
N VAL A 74 -4.80 5.77 -15.46
CA VAL A 74 -3.73 6.35 -16.27
C VAL A 74 -3.62 7.83 -15.97
N SER A 75 -2.41 8.36 -15.83
CA SER A 75 -2.17 9.77 -15.53
C SER A 75 -2.68 10.71 -16.64
N ARG A 76 -3.20 11.90 -16.27
CA ARG A 76 -3.62 12.97 -17.20
C ARG A 76 -2.43 13.52 -17.97
N GLY A 77 -1.35 13.82 -17.25
CA GLY A 77 -0.11 14.34 -17.83
C GLY A 77 1.03 13.32 -17.81
N ALA A 78 2.16 13.73 -18.38
CA ALA A 78 3.43 13.06 -18.18
C ALA A 78 4.06 13.54 -16.87
N ILE A 79 4.54 12.60 -16.06
CA ILE A 79 5.20 12.83 -14.75
C ILE A 79 6.69 12.54 -14.95
N ASP A 80 7.62 13.31 -14.38
CA ASP A 80 9.04 12.91 -14.42
C ASP A 80 9.18 11.56 -13.71
N ILE A 81 9.72 10.57 -14.40
CA ILE A 81 9.98 9.23 -13.83
C ILE A 81 11.46 9.00 -13.50
N GLY A 82 12.28 10.07 -13.55
CA GLY A 82 13.70 10.07 -13.25
C GLY A 82 14.57 10.49 -14.44
N ASP A 83 15.69 11.14 -14.13
CA ASP A 83 16.64 11.72 -15.10
C ASP A 83 16.02 12.77 -16.06
N ASN A 84 15.01 13.53 -15.62
CA ASN A 84 14.26 14.53 -16.39
C ASN A 84 13.52 13.97 -17.61
N VAL A 85 12.95 12.77 -17.49
CA VAL A 85 12.21 12.10 -18.57
C VAL A 85 10.78 11.92 -18.11
N CYS A 86 9.90 12.78 -18.59
CA CYS A 86 8.48 12.72 -18.27
C CYS A 86 7.78 11.66 -19.13
N ARG A 87 6.95 10.81 -18.51
CA ARG A 87 6.09 9.85 -19.23
C ARG A 87 4.71 9.74 -18.58
N ARG A 88 3.70 9.32 -19.35
CA ARG A 88 2.42 8.90 -18.76
C ARG A 88 2.62 7.64 -17.94
N VAL A 89 1.89 7.57 -16.82
CA VAL A 89 1.97 6.50 -15.84
C VAL A 89 0.64 5.76 -15.82
N VAL A 90 0.70 4.43 -15.99
CA VAL A 90 -0.38 3.54 -15.58
C VAL A 90 -0.15 3.24 -14.11
N VAL A 91 -1.14 3.45 -13.24
CA VAL A 91 -1.05 3.12 -11.82
C VAL A 91 -1.95 1.94 -11.49
N VAL A 92 -1.46 1.02 -10.66
CA VAL A 92 -2.27 0.07 -9.91
C VAL A 92 -2.03 0.22 -8.42
N GLY A 93 -3.05 0.69 -7.70
CA GLY A 93 -3.05 0.87 -6.25
C GLY A 93 -3.76 -0.29 -5.55
N PHE A 94 -3.18 -0.81 -4.47
CA PHE A 94 -3.76 -1.88 -3.66
C PHE A 94 -4.19 -1.40 -2.27
N ARG A 95 -5.44 -1.68 -1.88
CA ARG A 95 -6.00 -1.24 -0.59
C ARG A 95 -5.43 -2.02 0.59
N GLY A 96 -5.10 -1.31 1.67
CA GLY A 96 -4.74 -1.88 2.96
C GLY A 96 -5.93 -2.44 3.76
N THR A 97 -5.65 -2.89 5.00
CA THR A 97 -6.66 -3.48 5.91
C THR A 97 -7.60 -2.41 6.49
N VAL A 98 -8.91 -2.63 6.40
CA VAL A 98 -9.92 -1.77 7.05
C VAL A 98 -9.85 -1.92 8.58
N VAL A 99 -9.83 -0.79 9.30
CA VAL A 99 -9.56 -0.71 10.75
C VAL A 99 -10.49 -1.59 11.61
N ASN A 100 -11.71 -1.87 11.15
CA ASN A 100 -12.67 -2.72 11.89
C ASN A 100 -12.26 -4.20 11.98
N SER A 101 -11.20 -4.62 11.26
CA SER A 101 -10.55 -5.94 11.39
C SER A 101 -9.19 -5.89 12.11
N SER A 102 -8.82 -4.77 12.73
CA SER A 102 -7.50 -4.56 13.33
C SER A 102 -7.26 -5.32 14.65
N SER A 103 -8.22 -6.09 15.14
CA SER A 103 -8.00 -7.08 16.21
C SER A 103 -7.45 -8.41 15.67
N ASN A 104 -7.46 -8.62 14.35
CA ASN A 104 -7.19 -9.94 13.74
C ASN A 104 -5.96 -9.95 12.82
N TRP A 105 -5.19 -8.86 12.73
CA TRP A 105 -3.99 -8.81 11.87
C TRP A 105 -2.82 -9.62 12.44
N ALA A 106 -2.64 -9.67 13.76
CA ALA A 106 -1.55 -10.43 14.40
C ALA A 106 -1.76 -11.95 14.23
N THR A 107 -3.00 -12.44 14.39
CA THR A 107 -3.40 -13.82 14.06
C THR A 107 -3.26 -14.12 12.56
N ASN A 108 -3.62 -13.16 11.69
CA ASN A 108 -3.39 -13.30 10.25
C ASN A 108 -1.90 -13.27 9.85
N LEU A 109 -1.00 -12.69 10.66
CA LEU A 109 0.45 -12.68 10.38
C LEU A 109 1.15 -14.01 10.74
N MET A 110 0.46 -14.89 11.47
CA MET A 110 0.86 -16.29 11.67
C MET A 110 0.24 -17.23 10.62
N ALA A 111 -0.17 -16.71 9.45
CA ALA A 111 -0.79 -17.54 8.43
C ALA A 111 0.23 -18.44 7.70
N MET A 112 -0.29 -19.59 7.25
CA MET A 112 0.44 -20.61 6.51
C MET A 112 1.22 -20.03 5.32
N LYS A 113 2.40 -20.60 5.06
CA LYS A 113 3.13 -20.41 3.80
C LYS A 113 2.37 -21.13 2.68
N ARG A 114 2.32 -20.54 1.47
CA ARG A 114 1.78 -21.18 0.26
C ARG A 114 2.72 -20.94 -0.92
N PRO A 115 2.85 -21.90 -1.86
CA PRO A 115 3.58 -21.67 -3.09
C PRO A 115 2.92 -20.52 -3.86
N HIS A 116 3.73 -19.63 -4.43
CA HIS A 116 3.27 -18.44 -5.16
C HIS A 116 2.35 -18.83 -6.32
N CYS A 117 2.79 -19.78 -7.15
CA CYS A 117 2.00 -20.41 -8.21
C CYS A 117 2.07 -21.96 -8.10
N PRO A 118 1.15 -22.71 -8.73
CA PRO A 118 1.14 -24.17 -8.65
C PRO A 118 2.47 -24.80 -9.06
N GLY A 119 3.01 -25.70 -8.22
CA GLY A 119 4.28 -26.38 -8.46
C GLY A 119 5.55 -25.58 -8.11
N SER A 120 5.44 -24.30 -7.75
CA SER A 120 6.60 -23.48 -7.39
C SER A 120 7.10 -23.72 -5.96
N THR A 121 8.43 -23.66 -5.77
CA THR A 121 9.07 -23.63 -4.45
C THR A 121 9.03 -22.24 -3.80
N ALA A 122 8.72 -21.19 -4.57
CA ALA A 122 8.67 -19.81 -4.12
C ALA A 122 7.47 -19.59 -3.18
N HIS A 123 7.66 -19.80 -1.88
CA HIS A 123 6.59 -19.65 -0.90
C HIS A 123 6.41 -18.20 -0.47
N VAL A 124 5.15 -17.78 -0.38
CA VAL A 124 4.73 -16.48 0.16
C VAL A 124 3.61 -16.65 1.19
N HIS A 125 3.34 -15.60 1.94
CA HIS A 125 2.32 -15.58 2.98
C HIS A 125 0.91 -15.71 2.39
N ALA A 126 0.19 -16.77 2.77
CA ALA A 126 -1.08 -17.16 2.13
C ALA A 126 -2.16 -16.07 2.18
N GLY A 127 -2.17 -15.23 3.23
CA GLY A 127 -3.14 -14.14 3.35
C GLY A 127 -3.03 -13.13 2.21
N TYR A 128 -1.82 -12.67 1.91
CA TYR A 128 -1.59 -11.64 0.88
C TYR A 128 -1.69 -12.24 -0.54
N LEU A 129 -1.21 -13.47 -0.73
CA LEU A 129 -1.42 -14.20 -1.98
C LEU A 129 -2.91 -14.39 -2.29
N ARG A 130 -3.74 -14.69 -1.28
CA ARG A 130 -5.20 -14.81 -1.45
C ARG A 130 -5.85 -13.49 -1.89
N HIS A 131 -5.45 -12.35 -1.31
CA HIS A 131 -5.94 -11.04 -1.76
C HIS A 131 -5.58 -10.76 -3.22
N TRP A 132 -4.36 -11.08 -3.65
CA TRP A 132 -3.96 -11.00 -5.06
C TRP A 132 -4.81 -11.90 -5.96
N ARG A 133 -4.94 -13.20 -5.63
CA ARG A 133 -5.73 -14.17 -6.42
C ARG A 133 -7.22 -13.78 -6.51
N HIS A 134 -7.79 -13.19 -5.45
CA HIS A 134 -9.16 -12.66 -5.49
C HIS A 134 -9.31 -11.47 -6.44
N LEU A 135 -8.31 -10.59 -6.55
CA LEU A 135 -8.33 -9.46 -7.48
C LEU A 135 -8.10 -9.90 -8.94
N GLN A 136 -7.24 -10.89 -9.17
CA GLN A 136 -7.12 -11.52 -10.50
C GLN A 136 -8.41 -12.17 -10.96
N ALA A 137 -9.09 -12.92 -10.08
CA ALA A 137 -10.38 -13.53 -10.37
C ALA A 137 -11.48 -12.47 -10.67
N ALA A 138 -11.34 -11.26 -10.12
CA ALA A 138 -12.17 -10.10 -10.44
C ALA A 138 -11.73 -9.32 -11.68
N GLY A 139 -10.73 -9.80 -12.44
CA GLY A 139 -10.29 -9.21 -13.70
C GLY A 139 -9.20 -8.14 -13.61
N LEU A 140 -8.55 -7.94 -12.45
CA LEU A 140 -7.55 -6.87 -12.26
C LEU A 140 -6.40 -6.92 -13.27
N THR A 141 -5.88 -8.10 -13.59
CA THR A 141 -4.81 -8.26 -14.59
C THR A 141 -5.26 -7.81 -15.97
N ARG A 142 -6.52 -8.10 -16.35
CA ARG A 142 -7.09 -7.65 -17.62
C ARG A 142 -7.22 -6.13 -17.65
N ALA A 143 -7.74 -5.53 -16.57
CA ALA A 143 -7.83 -4.07 -16.42
C ALA A 143 -6.48 -3.36 -16.57
N VAL A 144 -5.43 -3.85 -15.88
CA VAL A 144 -4.07 -3.29 -15.98
C VAL A 144 -3.51 -3.41 -17.41
N VAL A 145 -3.68 -4.57 -18.05
CA VAL A 145 -3.25 -4.80 -19.43
C VAL A 145 -3.98 -3.86 -20.40
N ASP A 146 -5.31 -3.73 -20.30
CA ASP A 146 -6.10 -2.86 -21.16
C ASP A 146 -5.73 -1.37 -21.00
N LYS A 147 -5.51 -0.90 -19.76
CA LYS A 147 -5.01 0.47 -19.52
C LYS A 147 -3.58 0.68 -20.05
N ALA A 148 -2.69 -0.31 -19.94
CA ALA A 148 -1.33 -0.23 -20.47
C ALA A 148 -1.24 -0.32 -22.01
N PHE A 149 -2.25 -0.89 -22.67
CA PHE A 149 -2.41 -0.83 -24.12
C PHE A 149 -3.06 0.46 -24.61
N ALA A 150 -3.96 1.06 -23.82
CA ALA A 150 -4.61 2.34 -24.14
C ALA A 150 -3.74 3.57 -23.83
N ALA A 151 -2.78 3.44 -22.90
CA ALA A 151 -1.77 4.45 -22.62
C ALA A 151 -0.64 4.46 -23.66
N ASP A 152 0.25 5.45 -23.56
CA ASP A 152 1.36 5.65 -24.50
C ASP A 152 2.31 4.44 -24.53
N ARG A 153 2.96 4.21 -25.68
CA ARG A 153 3.82 3.03 -25.91
C ARG A 153 5.04 2.97 -24.99
N ASP A 154 5.50 4.10 -24.48
CA ASP A 154 6.64 4.26 -23.59
C ASP A 154 6.25 4.41 -22.11
N SER A 155 4.95 4.44 -21.79
CA SER A 155 4.41 4.55 -20.43
C SER A 155 5.02 3.54 -19.44
N VAL A 156 4.93 3.84 -18.15
CA VAL A 156 5.40 2.93 -17.09
C VAL A 156 4.24 2.46 -16.23
N LEU A 157 4.35 1.24 -15.69
CA LEU A 157 3.42 0.76 -14.66
C LEU A 157 3.99 1.07 -13.28
N VAL A 158 3.29 1.89 -12.51
CA VAL A 158 3.53 2.09 -11.08
C VAL A 158 2.61 1.16 -10.28
N VAL A 159 3.23 0.31 -9.47
CA VAL A 159 2.55 -0.65 -8.60
C VAL A 159 2.73 -0.20 -7.15
N THR A 160 1.63 0.16 -6.48
CA THR A 160 1.74 0.83 -5.17
C THR A 160 0.70 0.38 -4.15
N GLY A 161 1.00 0.57 -2.87
CA GLY A 161 0.06 0.23 -1.79
C GLY A 161 0.65 0.42 -0.39
N HIS A 162 -0.24 0.62 0.58
CA HIS A 162 0.11 0.80 1.99
C HIS A 162 -0.25 -0.43 2.85
N SER A 163 0.59 -0.77 3.83
CA SER A 163 0.40 -1.87 4.78
C SER A 163 0.17 -3.19 4.03
N LEU A 164 -0.94 -3.90 4.28
CA LEU A 164 -1.34 -5.10 3.52
C LEU A 164 -1.30 -4.88 2.01
N GLY A 165 -1.73 -3.70 1.53
CA GLY A 165 -1.69 -3.33 0.12
C GLY A 165 -0.27 -3.31 -0.44
N GLY A 166 0.71 -2.88 0.33
CA GLY A 166 2.13 -2.88 -0.08
C GLY A 166 2.73 -4.29 -0.22
N ALA A 167 2.25 -5.28 0.54
CA ALA A 167 2.64 -6.67 0.34
C ALA A 167 1.96 -7.29 -0.90
N VAL A 168 0.68 -6.99 -1.12
CA VAL A 168 -0.05 -7.42 -2.33
C VAL A 168 0.55 -6.79 -3.59
N ALA A 169 0.93 -5.50 -3.53
CA ALA A 169 1.60 -4.77 -4.61
C ALA A 169 2.90 -5.47 -5.07
N GLN A 170 3.75 -5.91 -4.13
CA GLN A 170 4.96 -6.65 -4.47
C GLN A 170 4.65 -8.04 -5.07
N ILE A 171 3.66 -8.78 -4.54
CA ILE A 171 3.25 -10.07 -5.16
C ILE A 171 2.72 -9.84 -6.59
N ALA A 172 1.90 -8.81 -6.78
CA ALA A 172 1.32 -8.46 -8.07
C ALA A 172 2.37 -8.02 -9.09
N ALA A 173 3.36 -7.22 -8.70
CA ALA A 173 4.40 -6.72 -9.60
C ALA A 173 5.20 -7.84 -10.30
N LEU A 174 5.47 -8.96 -9.59
CA LEU A 174 6.17 -10.11 -10.17
C LEU A 174 5.36 -10.81 -11.28
N GLU A 175 4.04 -10.86 -11.16
CA GLU A 175 3.20 -11.44 -12.21
C GLU A 175 2.84 -10.42 -13.30
N LEU A 176 2.67 -9.14 -12.95
CA LEU A 176 2.34 -8.09 -13.92
C LEU A 176 3.48 -7.84 -14.91
N THR A 177 4.75 -7.93 -14.48
CA THR A 177 5.91 -7.80 -15.38
C THR A 177 6.06 -8.95 -16.39
N GLU A 178 5.33 -10.07 -16.22
CA GLU A 178 5.24 -11.13 -17.23
C GLU A 178 4.08 -10.89 -18.23
N LEU A 179 3.13 -10.03 -17.86
CA LEU A 179 1.91 -9.75 -18.63
C LEU A 179 1.96 -8.46 -19.44
N ILE A 180 2.84 -7.52 -19.10
CA ILE A 180 3.00 -6.24 -19.81
C ILE A 180 4.44 -6.02 -20.26
N ASP A 181 4.59 -5.55 -21.51
CA ASP A 181 5.85 -5.08 -22.08
C ASP A 181 6.07 -3.61 -21.71
N ARG A 182 6.23 -3.32 -20.42
CA ARG A 182 6.44 -1.97 -19.84
C ARG A 182 7.38 -2.04 -18.64
N GLU A 183 8.04 -0.93 -18.33
CA GLU A 183 8.80 -0.80 -17.09
C GLU A 183 7.86 -0.85 -15.88
N VAL A 184 8.15 -1.73 -14.91
CA VAL A 184 7.38 -1.87 -13.67
C VAL A 184 8.17 -1.26 -12.51
N ILE A 185 7.59 -0.23 -11.89
CA ILE A 185 8.14 0.50 -10.75
C ILE A 185 7.27 0.25 -9.53
N VAL A 186 7.85 -0.26 -8.44
CA VAL A 186 7.10 -0.61 -7.22
C VAL A 186 7.43 0.36 -6.08
N TYR A 187 6.39 0.86 -5.42
CA TYR A 187 6.48 1.64 -4.18
C TYR A 187 5.60 1.01 -3.10
N ALA A 188 6.21 0.38 -2.09
CA ALA A 188 5.50 -0.35 -1.04
C ALA A 188 5.69 0.32 0.33
N TYR A 189 4.64 0.96 0.84
CA TYR A 189 4.68 1.76 2.07
C TYR A 189 4.24 0.94 3.29
N GLY A 190 5.08 0.87 4.34
CA GLY A 190 4.75 0.15 5.58
C GLY A 190 4.44 -1.35 5.37
N ALA A 191 4.96 -1.96 4.31
CA ALA A 191 4.59 -3.30 3.89
C ALA A 191 5.03 -4.37 4.91
N PRO A 192 4.14 -5.29 5.32
CA PRO A 192 4.50 -6.42 6.17
C PRO A 192 5.38 -7.42 5.42
N ARG A 193 6.05 -8.27 6.18
CA ARG A 193 6.87 -9.37 5.67
C ARG A 193 5.99 -10.45 5.05
N PHE A 194 6.38 -10.97 3.89
CA PHE A 194 5.56 -11.95 3.16
C PHE A 194 6.34 -12.99 2.34
N VAL A 195 7.64 -12.79 2.13
CA VAL A 195 8.52 -13.69 1.37
C VAL A 195 8.93 -14.82 2.29
N CYS A 196 8.45 -16.03 2.05
CA CYS A 196 8.59 -17.14 3.00
C CYS A 196 9.59 -18.21 2.57
N ASP A 197 10.17 -18.05 1.37
CA ASP A 197 11.26 -18.81 0.75
C ASP A 197 12.13 -17.87 -0.11
N ALA A 198 13.44 -18.12 -0.20
CA ALA A 198 14.38 -17.27 -0.94
C ALA A 198 14.14 -17.28 -2.46
N THR A 199 13.61 -18.37 -3.02
CA THR A 199 13.35 -18.50 -4.47
C THR A 199 12.33 -17.49 -4.99
N PHE A 200 11.46 -16.95 -4.13
CA PHE A 200 10.61 -15.81 -4.49
C PHE A 200 11.43 -14.51 -4.65
N ASP A 201 12.38 -14.22 -3.75
CA ASP A 201 13.20 -13.01 -3.83
C ASP A 201 14.14 -13.04 -5.04
N GLU A 202 14.66 -14.22 -5.39
CA GLU A 202 15.47 -14.43 -6.60
C GLU A 202 14.68 -14.15 -7.88
N ALA A 203 13.46 -14.69 -8.00
CA ALA A 203 12.55 -14.39 -9.11
C ALA A 203 12.16 -12.90 -9.14
N TYR A 204 11.83 -12.34 -7.98
CA TYR A 204 11.50 -10.91 -7.85
C TYR A 204 12.64 -10.00 -8.30
N LYS A 205 13.86 -10.28 -7.86
CA LYS A 205 15.08 -9.54 -8.23
C LYS A 205 15.37 -9.56 -9.74
N PHE A 206 15.06 -10.68 -10.40
CA PHE A 206 15.29 -10.83 -11.84
C PHE A 206 14.27 -10.03 -12.66
N SER A 207 13.00 -10.14 -12.31
CA SER A 207 11.89 -9.58 -13.10
C SER A 207 11.58 -8.13 -12.73
N VAL A 208 11.50 -7.79 -11.44
CA VAL A 208 11.13 -6.45 -10.95
C VAL A 208 12.38 -5.64 -10.62
N ARG A 209 12.90 -4.96 -11.65
CA ARG A 209 14.17 -4.19 -11.56
C ARG A 209 14.11 -2.97 -10.65
N THR A 210 12.94 -2.38 -10.47
CA THR A 210 12.76 -1.10 -9.78
C THR A 210 11.72 -1.26 -8.66
N SER A 211 12.18 -1.48 -7.44
CA SER A 211 11.29 -1.71 -6.29
C SER A 211 11.80 -1.03 -5.03
N HIS A 212 10.92 -0.25 -4.41
CA HIS A 212 11.18 0.55 -3.22
C HIS A 212 10.26 0.13 -2.08
N ARG A 213 10.85 -0.12 -0.92
CA ARG A 213 10.16 -0.40 0.34
C ARG A 213 10.38 0.76 1.29
N ILE A 214 9.31 1.48 1.59
CA ILE A 214 9.33 2.71 2.36
C ILE A 214 8.84 2.39 3.77
N GLU A 215 9.67 2.68 4.77
CA GLU A 215 9.44 2.32 6.16
C GLU A 215 9.64 3.51 7.11
N HIS A 216 8.76 3.64 8.10
CA HIS A 216 8.91 4.59 9.18
C HIS A 216 9.54 3.90 10.39
N LEU A 217 10.51 4.55 11.04
CA LEU A 217 11.28 3.93 12.14
C LEU A 217 10.42 3.48 13.32
N SER A 218 9.30 4.17 13.60
CA SER A 218 8.34 3.80 14.66
C SER A 218 7.22 2.87 14.21
N ASP A 219 7.19 2.41 12.95
CA ASP A 219 6.17 1.49 12.46
C ASP A 219 6.47 0.04 12.90
N PRO A 220 5.61 -0.61 13.70
CA PRO A 220 5.82 -1.98 14.13
C PRO A 220 5.51 -3.02 13.03
N ILE A 221 4.85 -2.66 11.93
CA ILE A 221 4.37 -3.64 10.93
C ILE A 221 5.53 -4.27 10.13
N PRO A 222 6.48 -3.53 9.52
CA PRO A 222 7.66 -4.13 8.88
C PRO A 222 8.62 -4.76 9.91
N ARG A 223 8.63 -4.20 11.13
CA ARG A 223 9.50 -4.57 12.26
C ARG A 223 8.96 -5.71 13.13
N PHE A 224 7.77 -6.24 12.88
CA PHE A 224 7.04 -7.15 13.78
C PHE A 224 7.89 -8.30 14.37
N HIS A 225 8.82 -8.84 13.58
CA HIS A 225 9.77 -9.87 14.01
C HIS A 225 10.60 -9.54 15.26
N GLU A 226 10.89 -8.26 15.55
CA GLU A 226 11.68 -7.84 16.71
C GLU A 226 10.93 -8.08 18.03
N TYR A 227 9.60 -8.19 17.97
CA TYR A 227 8.73 -8.44 19.10
C TYR A 227 8.37 -9.93 19.24
N VAL A 228 8.94 -10.82 18.41
CA VAL A 228 8.68 -12.27 18.41
C VAL A 228 9.93 -13.03 18.87
N PRO A 229 9.81 -13.97 19.84
CA PRO A 229 10.93 -14.81 20.29
C PRO A 229 11.65 -15.51 19.13
N GLN A 230 12.99 -15.50 19.15
CA GLN A 230 13.81 -16.03 18.05
C GLN A 230 13.55 -17.51 17.73
N GLN A 231 13.15 -18.30 18.72
CA GLN A 231 12.76 -19.70 18.58
C GLN A 231 11.53 -19.87 17.65
N LEU A 232 10.57 -18.93 17.74
CA LEU A 232 9.37 -18.93 16.89
C LEU A 232 9.66 -18.37 15.49
N LEU A 233 10.57 -17.40 15.37
CA LEU A 233 11.00 -16.87 14.08
C LEU A 233 11.59 -17.96 13.17
N LYS A 234 12.45 -18.85 13.72
CA LYS A 234 13.10 -19.93 12.96
C LYS A 234 12.15 -20.92 12.29
N LEU A 235 10.92 -21.06 12.78
CA LEU A 235 9.97 -22.08 12.32
C LEU A 235 8.99 -21.57 11.25
N ALA A 236 8.72 -20.26 11.20
CA ALA A 236 7.66 -19.72 10.34
C ALA A 236 7.93 -18.34 9.72
N ALA A 237 8.96 -17.59 10.16
CA ALA A 237 9.12 -16.20 9.74
C ALA A 237 9.30 -16.07 8.22
N CYS A 238 8.41 -15.30 7.61
CA CYS A 238 8.64 -14.72 6.31
C CYS A 238 9.52 -13.47 6.47
N VAL A 239 10.42 -13.25 5.52
CA VAL A 239 11.20 -12.02 5.36
C VAL A 239 10.42 -11.05 4.46
N PRO A 240 10.80 -9.76 4.39
CA PRO A 240 10.36 -8.91 3.30
C PRO A 240 11.27 -9.11 2.07
N VAL A 241 10.89 -8.57 0.90
CA VAL A 241 11.72 -8.61 -0.32
C VAL A 241 13.08 -7.94 -0.05
N GLN A 242 14.18 -8.70 -0.17
CA GLN A 242 15.54 -8.24 0.10
C GLN A 242 16.15 -7.49 -1.09
N SER A 243 15.70 -7.81 -2.30
CA SER A 243 16.12 -7.17 -3.55
C SER A 243 15.57 -5.75 -3.76
N ALA A 244 14.55 -5.34 -3.00
CA ALA A 244 13.97 -4.01 -3.05
C ALA A 244 14.78 -2.99 -2.21
N VAL A 245 14.97 -1.79 -2.75
CA VAL A 245 15.66 -0.68 -2.07
C VAL A 245 14.84 -0.26 -0.85
N ARG A 246 15.47 -0.30 0.33
CA ARG A 246 14.83 0.09 1.60
C ARG A 246 15.08 1.57 1.89
N LEU A 247 14.01 2.35 1.89
CA LEU A 247 14.02 3.77 2.22
C LEU A 247 13.39 3.97 3.61
N PHE A 248 14.01 4.82 4.42
CA PHE A 248 13.49 5.18 5.75
C PHE A 248 13.04 6.63 5.76
N ILE A 249 11.82 6.88 6.23
CA ILE A 249 11.37 8.24 6.51
C ILE A 249 11.54 8.52 7.99
N ASN A 250 12.28 9.60 8.29
CA ASN A 250 12.60 10.02 9.65
C ASN A 250 11.71 11.20 10.05
N GLY A 251 10.49 10.91 10.51
CA GLY A 251 9.59 11.94 11.02
C GLY A 251 9.97 12.38 12.44
N ALA A 252 9.88 13.68 12.71
CA ALA A 252 10.04 14.23 14.07
C ALA A 252 8.90 13.84 15.05
N SER A 253 7.95 13.01 14.61
CA SER A 253 6.75 12.57 15.31
C SER A 253 6.96 11.20 15.98
N GLN A 254 7.38 11.21 17.24
CA GLN A 254 7.39 10.00 18.08
C GLN A 254 5.98 9.43 18.26
N VAL A 255 5.83 8.10 18.19
CA VAL A 255 4.53 7.41 18.35
C VAL A 255 4.58 6.32 19.42
N PRO A 256 4.31 6.63 20.71
CA PRO A 256 4.32 5.63 21.78
C PRO A 256 3.15 4.61 21.73
N PHE A 257 2.07 4.95 21.01
CA PHE A 257 0.81 4.20 21.08
C PHE A 257 0.81 2.87 20.31
N LEU A 258 1.47 2.79 19.15
CA LEU A 258 1.52 1.58 18.34
C LEU A 258 2.31 0.46 19.04
N THR A 259 3.41 0.81 19.72
CA THR A 259 4.13 -0.10 20.61
C THR A 259 3.23 -0.65 21.72
N ALA A 260 2.41 0.20 22.36
CA ALA A 260 1.49 -0.22 23.41
C ALA A 260 0.34 -1.10 22.91
N VAL A 261 -0.19 -0.87 21.70
CA VAL A 261 -1.22 -1.72 21.07
C VAL A 261 -0.66 -3.08 20.67
N CYS A 262 0.57 -3.12 20.13
CA CYS A 262 1.27 -4.39 19.88
C CYS A 262 1.54 -5.15 21.18
N GLN A 263 2.06 -4.50 22.23
CA GLN A 263 2.30 -5.12 23.53
C GLN A 263 1.01 -5.68 24.17
N ARG A 264 -0.09 -4.93 24.16
CA ARG A 264 -1.38 -5.37 24.73
C ARG A 264 -2.03 -6.54 23.96
N ASN A 265 -1.87 -6.61 22.64
CA ASN A 265 -2.45 -7.69 21.83
C ASN A 265 -1.52 -8.90 21.66
N LEU A 266 -0.20 -8.74 21.87
CA LEU A 266 0.75 -9.86 21.90
C LEU A 266 0.80 -10.56 23.27
N ALA A 267 0.52 -9.88 24.37
CA ALA A 267 0.42 -10.48 25.71
C ALA A 267 -0.47 -11.75 25.74
N PRO A 268 -1.75 -11.74 25.31
CA PRO A 268 -2.58 -12.95 25.29
C PRO A 268 -2.14 -14.01 24.27
N LEU A 269 -1.27 -13.66 23.31
CA LEU A 269 -0.65 -14.59 22.37
C LEU A 269 0.57 -15.29 22.99
N ALA A 270 1.33 -14.58 23.82
CA ALA A 270 2.42 -15.13 24.63
C ALA A 270 1.88 -16.02 25.76
N ASP A 271 0.85 -15.57 26.49
CA ASP A 271 0.23 -16.33 27.59
C ASP A 271 -0.37 -17.67 27.10
N ARG A 272 -0.87 -17.73 25.86
CA ARG A 272 -1.38 -18.96 25.24
C ARG A 272 -0.30 -19.94 24.78
N VAL A 273 0.96 -19.52 24.74
CA VAL A 273 2.10 -20.34 24.27
C VAL A 273 3.09 -20.65 25.39
N LEU A 274 3.18 -19.81 26.43
CA LEU A 274 4.14 -19.93 27.54
C LEU A 274 3.49 -19.59 28.90
N GLY A 275 2.88 -20.58 29.55
CA GLY A 275 2.28 -20.44 30.88
C GLY A 275 3.27 -20.36 32.05
N LEU A 276 4.37 -19.59 31.93
CA LEU A 276 5.45 -19.51 32.93
C LEU A 276 6.14 -18.11 33.01
N ILE A 277 5.40 -17.04 33.27
CA ILE A 277 5.98 -15.76 33.78
C ILE A 277 5.08 -15.18 34.90
N PRO A 278 5.61 -14.75 36.07
CA PRO A 278 4.81 -14.15 37.14
C PRO A 278 4.37 -12.70 36.83
N ALA A 279 3.11 -12.37 37.10
CA ALA A 279 2.56 -11.03 36.86
C ALA A 279 3.06 -9.99 37.89
N SER A 280 3.90 -9.05 37.42
CA SER A 280 4.44 -7.89 38.15
C SER A 280 5.17 -6.96 37.15
N VAL A 281 5.25 -5.62 37.21
CA VAL A 281 4.65 -4.52 38.02
C VAL A 281 4.31 -3.38 37.01
N VAL A 282 3.31 -2.51 37.20
CA VAL A 282 3.41 -1.09 37.67
C VAL A 282 2.00 -0.45 37.53
N PRO A 283 1.53 0.39 38.48
CA PRO A 283 0.12 0.80 38.58
C PRO A 283 -0.27 2.02 37.73
N MET A 284 -1.58 2.15 37.47
CA MET A 284 -2.19 3.35 36.88
C MET A 284 -2.15 4.55 37.84
N SER A 285 -1.64 5.70 37.40
CA SER A 285 -2.17 7.03 37.75
C SER A 285 -1.56 8.14 36.88
N SER A 286 -2.31 9.24 36.73
CA SER A 286 -1.87 10.53 36.14
C SER A 286 -1.33 10.57 34.69
N VAL A 287 -2.18 10.31 33.69
CA VAL A 287 -2.14 11.06 32.41
C VAL A 287 -3.58 11.40 31.97
N HIS A 288 -3.79 12.62 31.49
CA HIS A 288 -5.10 13.18 31.10
C HIS A 288 -5.87 12.36 30.04
N PRO A 289 -7.22 12.34 30.07
CA PRO A 289 -8.04 11.70 29.06
C PRO A 289 -8.17 12.58 27.80
N SER A 290 -7.12 12.60 26.98
CA SER A 290 -7.19 13.11 25.60
C SER A 290 -6.78 12.00 24.63
N ILE A 291 -7.74 11.11 24.37
CA ILE A 291 -7.61 9.96 23.48
C ILE A 291 -7.35 10.45 22.04
N ARG A 292 -6.09 10.43 21.60
CA ARG A 292 -5.72 10.47 20.18
C ARG A 292 -5.42 9.07 19.68
N VAL A 293 -6.48 8.26 19.55
CA VAL A 293 -6.47 7.05 18.73
C VAL A 293 -6.09 7.44 17.30
N PHE A 294 -5.41 6.54 16.58
CA PHE A 294 -5.13 6.68 15.14
C PHE A 294 -6.42 6.66 14.31
N ALA A 295 -7.09 7.81 14.27
CA ALA A 295 -8.28 8.10 13.51
C ALA A 295 -8.39 9.63 13.37
N VAL A 296 -8.07 10.17 12.20
CA VAL A 296 -8.61 11.49 11.80
C VAL A 296 -10.03 11.27 11.25
N GLY A 297 -10.89 12.27 11.22
CA GLY A 297 -12.24 12.13 10.67
C GLY A 297 -12.22 12.28 9.16
N VAL A 298 -12.82 11.33 8.42
CA VAL A 298 -13.14 11.47 6.99
C VAL A 298 -14.50 12.18 6.91
N LEU A 299 -14.47 13.45 6.50
CA LEU A 299 -15.55 14.44 6.56
C LEU A 299 -16.09 14.69 5.16
N VAL A 300 -17.38 14.41 4.95
CA VAL A 300 -18.02 14.39 3.62
C VAL A 300 -18.62 15.75 3.27
N GLY A 301 -18.15 16.35 2.17
CA GLY A 301 -18.79 17.47 1.49
C GLY A 301 -19.49 17.00 0.21
N ILE A 302 -20.77 17.35 0.05
CA ILE A 302 -21.60 17.04 -1.13
C ILE A 302 -22.05 18.35 -1.76
N THR A 303 -21.91 18.47 -3.08
CA THR A 303 -22.57 19.49 -3.91
C THR A 303 -23.41 18.82 -5.01
N ALA A 304 -24.17 19.60 -5.78
CA ALA A 304 -24.94 19.08 -6.91
C ALA A 304 -24.09 18.54 -8.08
N HIS A 305 -22.77 18.80 -8.11
CA HIS A 305 -21.87 18.44 -9.22
C HIS A 305 -20.54 17.82 -8.75
N SER A 306 -20.31 17.64 -7.45
CA SER A 306 -19.06 17.08 -6.90
C SER A 306 -19.23 16.54 -5.48
N ILE A 307 -18.44 15.52 -5.13
CA ILE A 307 -18.30 15.01 -3.75
C ILE A 307 -16.80 15.01 -3.42
N TRP A 308 -16.44 15.51 -2.23
CA TRP A 308 -15.05 15.51 -1.75
C TRP A 308 -14.97 15.25 -0.24
N VAL A 309 -13.96 14.49 0.20
CA VAL A 309 -13.95 13.87 1.53
C VAL A 309 -12.52 13.69 2.12
N ASP A 310 -12.22 14.29 3.28
CA ASP A 310 -10.91 14.38 3.99
C ASP A 310 -11.09 14.08 5.49
N PHE A 311 -10.30 13.30 6.26
CA PHE A 311 -9.04 12.57 6.08
C PHE A 311 -8.93 11.37 7.08
N LYS A 312 -8.08 10.34 6.85
CA LYS A 312 -7.55 9.49 7.95
C LYS A 312 -6.02 9.45 7.97
N SER A 313 -5.42 10.21 8.89
CA SER A 313 -3.98 10.53 8.94
C SER A 313 -3.06 9.44 8.44
N HIS A 314 -2.14 9.84 7.58
CA HIS A 314 -0.91 9.09 7.38
C HIS A 314 0.15 9.74 8.27
N GLY A 315 1.03 8.92 8.83
CA GLY A 315 2.14 9.41 9.63
C GLY A 315 3.19 10.04 8.72
N SER A 316 4.45 9.92 9.11
CA SER A 316 5.61 10.36 8.34
C SER A 316 5.87 9.47 7.11
N TYR A 317 4.86 9.29 6.24
CA TYR A 317 4.90 8.46 5.03
C TYR A 317 4.45 9.19 3.75
N ALA A 318 3.60 10.21 3.87
CA ALA A 318 3.13 11.06 2.78
C ALA A 318 2.70 12.40 3.35
N ASP A 319 2.84 13.47 2.57
CA ASP A 319 2.28 14.78 2.92
C ASP A 319 0.75 14.78 2.85
N LYS A 320 0.14 15.90 3.26
CA LYS A 320 -1.31 16.04 3.20
C LYS A 320 -1.74 16.24 1.74
N PHE A 321 -2.53 15.32 1.20
CA PHE A 321 -3.14 15.41 -0.13
C PHE A 321 -4.67 15.31 -0.03
N LEU A 322 -5.39 15.97 -0.94
CA LEU A 322 -6.84 15.85 -1.05
C LEU A 322 -7.22 14.92 -2.20
N VAL A 323 -8.37 14.25 -2.08
CA VAL A 323 -8.89 13.32 -3.09
C VAL A 323 -10.26 13.77 -3.55
N PHE A 324 -10.38 14.07 -4.84
CA PHE A 324 -11.66 14.38 -5.50
C PHE A 324 -12.00 13.26 -6.48
N VAL A 325 -13.28 12.88 -6.50
CA VAL A 325 -13.82 11.91 -7.46
C VAL A 325 -14.80 12.65 -8.35
N GLU A 326 -14.40 12.89 -9.59
CA GLU A 326 -15.27 13.46 -10.62
C GLU A 326 -15.98 12.28 -11.31
N PRO A 327 -17.32 12.17 -11.24
CA PRO A 327 -18.03 11.12 -11.96
C PRO A 327 -17.89 11.35 -13.48
N PRO A 328 -18.06 10.30 -14.32
CA PRO A 328 -18.21 10.50 -15.75
C PRO A 328 -19.41 11.43 -16.03
N GLU A 329 -19.36 12.23 -17.09
CA GLU A 329 -20.47 13.12 -17.46
C GLU A 329 -21.79 12.34 -17.55
N PRO A 330 -22.93 12.96 -17.16
CA PRO A 330 -24.22 12.31 -17.30
C PRO A 330 -24.48 11.99 -18.78
N ILE A 331 -24.70 10.71 -19.08
CA ILE A 331 -25.21 10.28 -20.38
C ILE A 331 -26.63 10.86 -20.50
N ILE A 332 -26.77 11.89 -21.33
CA ILE A 332 -28.03 12.60 -21.64
C ILE A 332 -28.93 11.73 -22.51
#